data_AF-A0A7L0NZ23-F1
#
_entry.id   AF-A0A7L0NZ23-F1
#
_cell.length_a   1.000
_cell.length_b   1.000
_cell.length_c   1.000
_cell.angle_alpha   90.00
_cell.angle_beta   90.00
_cell.angle_gamma   90.00
#
_symmetry.space_group_name_H-M   'P 1'
#
loop_
_entity.id
_entity.type
_entity.pdbx_description
1 polymer ?
#
loop_
_entity_poly.entity_id
_entity_poly.type
_entity_poly.pdbx_seq_one_letter_code
_entity_poly.pdbx_strand_id
1 'polypeptide(L)'
;MGGPRDPAERCSCRNTDCLERPLRRLFEGLATGVAACPWPFVLLPLLLSGGLGAGFFFLPQRQANDIEGQFTPTWGPAKAERDVVRRYFPTDDSARFSAPRLPTEGAYAALIAVASDGTSVLGPAAWPEVLRLDEAVRDPSYERLCARSNGSCASPNPLLPRRGDEPRPAPQTLRFPVHDGVFLGAALGGVDTRDGQVLSARALKLVYYLREDGPESEHSRQSLQGFQRNISSKLSELHLASIQVTYFTSLSRQQEFEGNTKSVIPLFSITYFLTITFAIVSCLR
;
A
#
# COMPACT_ATOMS: atom_id res chain seq x y z
N MET A 1 -45.54 -57.21 28.57
CA MET A 1 -44.64 -58.39 28.67
C MET A 1 -43.22 -57.90 28.41
N GLY A 2 -42.51 -57.52 29.47
CA GLY A 2 -41.13 -57.07 29.38
C GLY A 2 -40.19 -58.26 29.54
N GLY A 3 -39.44 -58.59 28.50
CA GLY A 3 -38.33 -59.53 28.59
C GLY A 3 -37.12 -58.91 29.32
N PRO A 4 -36.27 -59.71 29.96
CA PRO A 4 -35.16 -59.22 30.77
C PRO A 4 -34.11 -58.53 29.89
N ARG A 5 -33.65 -57.35 30.31
CA ARG A 5 -32.55 -56.62 29.68
C ARG A 5 -31.22 -57.18 30.17
N ASP A 6 -30.44 -57.73 29.25
CA ASP A 6 -29.09 -58.25 29.49
C ASP A 6 -28.12 -57.07 29.77
N PRO A 7 -27.28 -57.13 30.83
CA PRO A 7 -26.42 -56.01 31.25
C PRO A 7 -25.11 -55.91 30.44
N ALA A 8 -25.00 -56.63 29.32
CA ALA A 8 -23.76 -56.76 28.55
C ALA A 8 -23.99 -56.58 27.04
N GLU A 9 -24.53 -55.43 26.61
CA GLU A 9 -24.27 -54.92 25.27
C GLU A 9 -22.80 -54.50 25.19
N ARG A 10 -21.97 -55.47 24.79
CA ARG A 10 -20.53 -55.31 24.58
C ARG A 10 -20.27 -54.23 23.53
N CYS A 11 -19.41 -53.26 23.85
CA CYS A 11 -18.85 -52.32 22.88
C CYS A 11 -18.18 -53.11 21.74
N SER A 12 -18.83 -53.15 20.58
CA SER A 12 -18.29 -53.68 19.33
C SER A 12 -17.71 -52.52 18.52
N CYS A 13 -16.61 -52.73 17.80
CA CYS A 13 -16.01 -51.72 16.90
C CYS A 13 -16.93 -51.27 15.75
N ARG A 14 -18.13 -51.84 15.64
CA ARG A 14 -19.19 -51.45 14.68
C ARG A 14 -20.35 -50.69 15.33
N ASN A 15 -20.38 -50.56 16.66
CA ASN A 15 -21.40 -49.85 17.42
C ASN A 15 -20.84 -48.53 17.95
N THR A 16 -21.28 -47.41 17.38
CA THR A 16 -21.01 -46.04 17.86
C THR A 16 -21.64 -45.75 19.23
N ASP A 17 -22.48 -46.67 19.73
CA ASP A 17 -23.21 -46.59 21.00
C ASP A 17 -22.36 -46.21 22.22
N CYS A 18 -21.07 -46.58 22.25
CA CYS A 18 -20.20 -46.30 23.39
C CYS A 18 -19.78 -44.82 23.48
N LEU A 19 -19.88 -44.07 22.38
CA LEU A 19 -19.72 -42.61 22.35
C LEU A 19 -21.07 -41.90 22.24
N GLU A 20 -22.01 -42.46 21.49
CA GLU A 20 -23.31 -41.86 21.22
C GLU A 20 -24.17 -41.75 22.49
N ARG A 21 -24.27 -42.82 23.29
CA ARG A 21 -25.08 -42.83 24.52
C ARG A 21 -24.64 -41.79 25.56
N PRO A 22 -23.34 -41.65 25.91
CA PRO A 22 -22.92 -40.62 26.87
C PRO A 22 -23.09 -39.20 26.31
N LEU A 23 -22.80 -38.98 25.01
CA LEU A 23 -22.94 -37.68 24.38
C LEU A 23 -24.42 -37.24 24.33
N ARG A 24 -25.31 -38.18 24.01
CA ARG A 24 -26.75 -37.97 24.02
C ARG A 24 -27.26 -37.57 25.41
N ARG A 25 -26.85 -38.29 26.46
CA ARG A 25 -27.22 -37.94 27.85
C ARG A 25 -26.71 -36.56 28.25
N LEU A 26 -25.50 -36.20 27.83
CA LEU A 26 -24.94 -34.87 28.08
C LEU A 26 -25.77 -33.77 27.40
N PHE A 27 -26.10 -33.92 26.12
CA PHE A 27 -26.91 -32.95 25.39
C PHE A 27 -28.36 -32.90 25.86
N GLU A 28 -28.97 -34.03 26.22
CA GLU A 28 -30.31 -34.08 26.84
C GLU A 28 -30.31 -33.33 28.18
N GLY A 29 -29.27 -33.52 29.01
CA GLY A 29 -29.10 -32.77 30.27
C GLY A 29 -28.94 -31.27 30.04
N LEU A 30 -28.08 -30.86 29.08
CA LEU A 30 -27.89 -29.46 28.71
C LEU A 30 -29.18 -28.84 28.18
N ALA A 31 -29.87 -29.51 27.26
CA ALA A 31 -31.13 -29.04 26.67
C ALA A 31 -32.22 -28.90 27.73
N THR A 32 -32.29 -29.83 28.68
CA THR A 32 -33.23 -29.75 29.82
C THR A 32 -32.93 -28.55 30.71
N GLY A 33 -31.64 -28.27 30.96
CA GLY A 33 -31.21 -27.07 31.70
C GLY A 33 -31.54 -25.76 30.98
N VAL A 34 -31.31 -25.70 29.67
CA VAL A 34 -31.67 -24.54 28.83
C VAL A 34 -33.18 -24.33 28.79
N ALA A 35 -33.96 -25.41 28.66
CA ALA A 35 -35.42 -25.35 28.64
C ALA A 35 -36.00 -24.90 30.00
N ALA A 36 -35.40 -25.33 31.12
CA ALA A 36 -35.83 -24.95 32.45
C ALA A 36 -35.52 -23.48 32.79
N CYS A 37 -34.42 -22.93 32.27
CA CYS A 37 -34.05 -21.53 32.50
C CYS A 37 -33.42 -20.90 31.24
N PRO A 38 -34.22 -20.37 30.29
CA PRO A 38 -33.71 -19.94 28.98
C PRO A 38 -32.95 -18.61 29.01
N TRP A 39 -33.35 -17.68 29.89
CA TRP A 39 -32.82 -16.30 29.88
C TRP A 39 -31.31 -16.18 30.09
N PRO A 40 -30.68 -16.89 31.06
CA PRO A 40 -29.23 -16.87 31.20
C PRO A 40 -28.50 -17.33 29.94
N PHE A 41 -29.01 -18.36 29.25
CA PHE A 41 -28.39 -18.90 28.04
C PHE A 41 -28.56 -18.00 26.81
N VAL A 42 -29.49 -17.05 26.83
CA VAL A 42 -29.63 -16.03 25.77
C VAL A 42 -28.86 -14.76 26.12
N LEU A 43 -29.04 -14.25 27.34
CA LEU A 43 -28.47 -12.96 27.76
C LEU A 43 -26.96 -13.04 27.97
N LEU A 44 -26.45 -14.12 28.56
CA LEU A 44 -25.01 -14.24 28.84
C LEU A 44 -24.18 -14.24 27.54
N PRO A 45 -24.48 -15.04 26.50
CA PRO A 45 -23.74 -14.96 25.24
C PRO A 45 -23.86 -13.59 24.55
N LEU A 46 -25.02 -12.92 24.63
CA LEU A 46 -25.20 -11.58 24.06
C LEU A 46 -24.33 -10.54 24.78
N LEU A 47 -24.33 -10.55 26.12
CA LEU A 47 -23.51 -9.66 26.94
C LEU A 47 -22.02 -9.93 26.74
N LEU A 48 -21.62 -11.20 26.69
CA LEU A 48 -20.24 -11.60 26.42
C LEU A 48 -19.80 -11.16 25.02
N SER A 49 -20.63 -11.37 24.01
CA SER A 49 -20.35 -10.95 22.62
C SER A 49 -20.26 -9.43 22.51
N GLY A 50 -21.16 -8.69 23.17
CA GLY A 50 -21.10 -7.23 23.23
C GLY A 50 -19.85 -6.73 23.94
N GLY A 51 -19.48 -7.34 25.08
CA GLY A 51 -18.28 -7.02 25.84
C GLY A 51 -16.98 -7.27 25.07
N LEU A 52 -16.87 -8.43 24.40
CA LEU A 52 -15.75 -8.74 23.51
C LEU A 52 -15.75 -7.83 22.27
N GLY A 53 -16.94 -7.53 21.74
CA GLY A 53 -17.14 -6.64 20.60
C GLY A 53 -16.74 -5.18 20.87
N ALA A 54 -16.81 -4.72 22.12
CA ALA A 54 -16.32 -3.38 22.49
C ALA A 54 -14.83 -3.18 22.18
N GLY A 55 -14.04 -4.26 22.09
CA GLY A 55 -12.65 -4.23 21.65
C GLY A 55 -12.45 -3.64 20.25
N PHE A 56 -13.46 -3.73 19.36
CA PHE A 56 -13.40 -3.14 18.02
C PHE A 56 -13.28 -1.60 18.02
N PHE A 57 -13.58 -0.92 19.13
CA PHE A 57 -13.35 0.52 19.26
C PHE A 57 -11.86 0.89 19.13
N PHE A 58 -10.96 0.01 19.54
CA PHE A 58 -9.50 0.23 19.45
C PHE A 58 -8.92 -0.16 18.09
N LEU A 59 -9.73 -0.71 17.18
CA LEU A 59 -9.27 -1.19 15.89
C LEU A 59 -8.60 -0.09 15.06
N PRO A 60 -9.15 1.14 14.90
CA PRO A 60 -8.50 2.19 14.12
C PRO A 60 -7.09 2.57 14.61
N GLN A 61 -6.82 2.40 15.90
CA GLN A 61 -5.53 2.75 16.51
C GLN A 61 -4.53 1.58 16.49
N ARG A 62 -5.02 0.34 16.53
CA ARG A 62 -4.18 -0.88 16.64
C ARG A 62 -4.06 -1.67 15.35
N GLN A 63 -4.71 -1.21 14.28
CA GLN A 63 -4.68 -1.88 12.99
C GLN A 63 -3.28 -1.80 12.38
N ALA A 64 -2.62 -2.95 12.25
CA ALA A 64 -1.34 -3.08 11.56
C ALA A 64 -1.57 -3.08 10.06
N ASN A 65 -1.64 -1.90 9.45
CA ASN A 65 -1.94 -1.75 8.03
C ASN A 65 -0.74 -1.83 7.10
N ASP A 66 0.48 -1.90 7.60
CA ASP A 66 1.67 -1.94 6.76
C ASP A 66 1.68 -3.17 5.81
N ILE A 67 1.62 -2.92 4.50
CA ILE A 67 1.69 -3.97 3.46
C ILE A 67 2.95 -4.83 3.62
N GLU A 68 4.11 -4.23 3.94
CA GLU A 68 5.33 -5.01 4.09
C GLU A 68 5.17 -6.00 5.25
N GLY A 69 4.66 -5.55 6.39
CA GLY A 69 4.35 -6.39 7.55
C GLY A 69 3.31 -7.49 7.28
N GLN A 70 2.33 -7.25 6.40
CA GLN A 70 1.27 -8.23 6.10
C GLN A 70 1.67 -9.28 5.06
N PHE A 71 2.48 -8.90 4.06
CA PHE A 71 2.80 -9.75 2.91
C PHE A 71 4.23 -10.31 2.92
N THR A 72 5.05 -9.94 3.90
CA THR A 72 6.39 -10.50 4.06
C THR A 72 6.58 -11.09 5.45
N PRO A 73 7.40 -12.15 5.62
CA PRO A 73 7.67 -12.74 6.93
C PRO A 73 8.12 -11.69 7.95
N THR A 74 7.57 -11.76 9.18
CA THR A 74 7.93 -10.83 10.26
C THR A 74 9.40 -10.94 10.65
N TRP A 75 9.97 -12.14 10.57
CA TRP A 75 11.37 -12.46 10.89
C TRP A 75 12.13 -13.03 9.68
N GLY A 76 12.20 -12.25 8.60
CA GLY A 76 12.95 -12.63 7.40
C GLY A 76 14.43 -12.24 7.49
N PRO A 77 15.36 -13.02 6.89
CA PRO A 77 16.78 -12.66 6.81
C PRO A 77 17.02 -11.25 6.23
N ALA A 78 16.26 -10.89 5.18
CA ALA A 78 16.34 -9.55 4.58
C ALA A 78 15.98 -8.42 5.55
N LYS A 79 15.06 -8.64 6.50
CA LYS A 79 14.72 -7.63 7.52
C LYS A 79 15.84 -7.50 8.55
N ALA A 80 16.43 -8.61 8.97
CA ALA A 80 17.59 -8.60 9.87
C ALA A 80 18.81 -7.89 9.22
N GLU A 81 19.09 -8.15 7.95
CA GLU A 81 20.12 -7.43 7.19
C GLU A 81 19.81 -5.94 7.08
N ARG A 82 18.56 -5.58 6.78
CA ARG A 82 18.12 -4.18 6.75
C ARG A 82 18.33 -3.49 8.10
N ASP A 83 18.05 -4.16 9.22
CA ASP A 83 18.26 -3.61 10.56
C ASP A 83 19.75 -3.38 10.86
N VAL A 84 20.62 -4.27 10.38
CA VAL A 84 22.08 -4.07 10.42
C VAL A 84 22.46 -2.82 9.61
N VAL A 85 21.97 -2.68 8.37
CA VAL A 85 22.25 -1.49 7.54
C VAL A 85 21.77 -0.22 8.22
N ARG A 86 20.54 -0.19 8.75
CA ARG A 86 19.99 0.97 9.46
C ARG A 86 20.81 1.34 10.70
N ARG A 87 21.33 0.35 11.42
CA ARG A 87 22.12 0.56 12.64
C ARG A 87 23.51 1.13 12.36
N TYR A 88 24.19 0.61 11.33
CA TYR A 88 25.59 0.99 11.04
C TYR A 88 25.72 2.09 9.98
N PHE A 89 24.71 2.26 9.12
CA PHE A 89 24.67 3.25 8.04
C PHE A 89 23.35 4.03 8.08
N PRO A 90 23.08 4.81 9.15
CA PRO A 90 21.88 5.62 9.23
C PRO A 90 21.83 6.66 8.11
N THR A 91 20.63 6.93 7.61
CA THR A 91 20.40 7.96 6.59
C THR A 91 20.38 9.35 7.22
N ASP A 92 20.85 10.34 6.47
CA ASP A 92 20.85 11.76 6.83
C ASP A 92 20.19 12.51 5.67
N ASP A 93 18.86 12.43 5.63
CA ASP A 93 18.07 13.02 4.55
C ASP A 93 18.08 14.56 4.60
N SER A 94 18.57 15.14 5.70
CA SER A 94 18.65 16.59 5.90
C SER A 94 19.87 17.24 5.24
N ALA A 95 20.95 16.48 5.04
CA ALA A 95 22.21 17.04 4.54
C ALA A 95 22.93 16.17 3.49
N ARG A 96 22.83 14.84 3.60
CA ARG A 96 23.61 13.86 2.82
C ARG A 96 22.73 12.79 2.20
N PHE A 97 21.59 13.20 1.66
CA PHE A 97 20.66 12.30 1.01
C PHE A 97 21.27 11.60 -0.20
N SER A 98 21.02 10.30 -0.33
CA SER A 98 21.41 9.51 -1.49
C SER A 98 20.39 8.39 -1.72
N ALA A 99 19.55 8.53 -2.75
CA ALA A 99 18.52 7.56 -3.07
C ALA A 99 19.03 6.10 -3.22
N PRO A 100 20.18 5.84 -3.89
CA PRO A 100 20.71 4.48 -3.99
C PRO A 100 21.19 3.86 -2.66
N ARG A 101 21.33 4.65 -1.59
CA ARG A 101 21.77 4.19 -0.27
C ARG A 101 20.61 3.97 0.71
N LEU A 102 19.37 4.16 0.27
CA LEU A 102 18.22 3.95 1.13
C LEU A 102 18.04 2.44 1.43
N PRO A 103 17.88 2.06 2.70
CA PRO A 103 17.58 0.68 3.10
C PRO A 103 16.11 0.28 2.83
N THR A 104 15.26 1.26 2.50
CA THR A 104 13.85 1.14 2.11
C THR A 104 13.60 1.95 0.84
N GLU A 105 12.37 1.94 0.32
CA GLU A 105 12.03 2.78 -0.84
C GLU A 105 12.03 4.29 -0.53
N GLY A 106 11.96 4.66 0.75
CA GLY A 106 11.90 6.05 1.22
C GLY A 106 10.52 6.71 1.05
N ALA A 107 10.40 7.93 1.55
CA ALA A 107 9.25 8.80 1.30
C ALA A 107 9.46 9.55 -0.03
N TYR A 108 8.68 9.22 -1.06
CA TYR A 108 8.79 9.90 -2.35
C TYR A 108 7.45 10.01 -3.10
N ALA A 109 7.42 10.97 -4.03
CA ALA A 109 6.45 11.08 -5.12
C ALA A 109 7.19 10.96 -6.45
N ALA A 110 6.71 10.07 -7.33
CA ALA A 110 7.25 9.86 -8.65
C ALA A 110 6.23 10.27 -9.71
N LEU A 111 6.68 11.02 -10.71
CA LEU A 111 5.91 11.40 -11.88
C LEU A 111 6.63 10.89 -13.13
N ILE A 112 5.89 10.34 -14.08
CA ILE A 112 6.43 9.89 -15.36
C ILE A 112 5.76 10.75 -16.43
N ALA A 113 6.56 11.61 -17.06
CA ALA A 113 6.17 12.40 -18.22
C ALA A 113 6.44 11.59 -19.48
N VAL A 114 5.41 11.35 -20.29
CA VAL A 114 5.46 10.60 -21.55
C VAL A 114 5.12 11.54 -22.69
N ALA A 115 5.88 11.52 -23.79
CA ALA A 115 5.58 12.34 -24.96
C ALA A 115 4.24 11.93 -25.59
N SER A 116 3.31 12.88 -25.72
CA SER A 116 1.94 12.65 -26.24
C SER A 116 1.91 12.17 -27.70
N ASP A 117 2.87 12.62 -28.50
CA ASP A 117 3.03 12.26 -29.90
C ASP A 117 3.77 10.92 -30.10
N GLY A 118 4.19 10.28 -29.01
CA GLY A 118 4.97 9.04 -29.03
C GLY A 118 6.41 9.20 -29.51
N THR A 119 6.91 10.44 -29.67
CA THR A 119 8.27 10.71 -30.15
C THR A 119 9.26 10.78 -28.98
N SER A 120 9.68 11.98 -28.57
CA SER A 120 10.72 12.19 -27.58
C SER A 120 10.31 13.24 -26.55
N VAL A 121 10.35 12.86 -25.28
CA VAL A 121 10.13 13.77 -24.13
C VAL A 121 11.24 14.82 -24.02
N LEU A 122 12.42 14.54 -24.61
CA LEU A 122 13.54 15.48 -24.72
C LEU A 122 13.38 16.43 -25.93
N GLY A 123 12.27 16.32 -26.67
CA GLY A 123 11.94 17.16 -27.81
C GLY A 123 11.65 18.63 -27.41
N PRO A 124 11.72 19.57 -28.37
CA PRO A 124 11.57 20.99 -28.09
C PRO A 124 10.16 21.39 -27.63
N ALA A 125 9.12 20.62 -27.99
CA ALA A 125 7.75 20.85 -27.54
C ALA A 125 7.49 20.28 -26.13
N ALA A 126 8.00 19.08 -25.84
CA ALA A 126 7.78 18.40 -24.57
C ALA A 126 8.65 18.95 -23.43
N TRP A 127 9.90 19.34 -23.70
CA TRP A 127 10.83 19.75 -22.64
C TRP A 127 10.38 20.99 -21.83
N PRO A 128 9.85 22.07 -22.43
CA PRO A 128 9.30 23.19 -21.67
C PRO A 128 8.15 22.79 -20.75
N GLU A 129 7.30 21.84 -21.18
CA GLU A 129 6.21 21.30 -20.35
C GLU A 129 6.74 20.47 -19.19
N VAL A 130 7.83 19.71 -19.37
CA VAL A 130 8.53 19.01 -18.28
C VAL A 130 9.07 20.00 -17.25
N LEU A 131 9.64 21.13 -17.69
CA LEU A 131 10.14 22.16 -16.77
C LEU A 131 9.01 22.82 -15.98
N ARG A 132 7.87 23.12 -16.63
CA ARG A 132 6.67 23.64 -15.94
C ARG A 132 6.09 22.63 -14.95
N LEU A 133 6.12 21.34 -15.28
CA LEU A 133 5.73 20.28 -14.37
C LEU A 133 6.65 20.24 -13.14
N ASP A 134 7.97 20.35 -13.33
CA ASP A 134 8.92 20.37 -12.22
C ASP A 134 8.69 21.56 -11.29
N GLU A 135 8.51 22.76 -11.86
CA GLU A 135 8.22 23.98 -11.10
C GLU A 135 6.93 23.86 -10.27
N ALA A 136 5.88 23.27 -10.84
CA ALA A 136 4.60 23.10 -10.15
C ALA A 136 4.65 22.09 -8.98
N VAL A 137 5.53 21.09 -9.07
CA VAL A 137 5.75 20.10 -8.00
C VAL A 137 6.70 20.64 -6.94
N ARG A 138 7.72 21.43 -7.31
CA ARG A 138 8.66 22.11 -6.41
C ARG A 138 8.05 23.35 -5.74
N ASP A 139 6.87 23.19 -5.17
CA ASP A 139 6.24 24.25 -4.41
C ASP A 139 6.94 24.50 -3.05
N PRO A 140 6.65 25.62 -2.35
CA PRO A 140 7.26 25.91 -1.06
C PRO A 140 6.97 24.86 0.03
N SER A 141 5.96 24.01 -0.15
CA SER A 141 5.69 22.88 0.76
C SER A 141 6.73 21.78 0.55
N TYR A 142 7.00 21.43 -0.71
CA TYR A 142 8.05 20.48 -1.07
C TYR A 142 9.43 20.96 -0.62
N GLU A 143 9.81 22.21 -0.88
CA GLU A 143 11.14 22.75 -0.56
C GLU A 143 11.48 22.70 0.95
N ARG A 144 10.46 22.71 1.82
CA ARG A 144 10.64 22.56 3.27
C ARG A 144 10.88 21.12 3.71
N LEU A 145 10.30 20.15 3.01
CA LEU A 145 10.27 18.73 3.40
C LEU A 145 11.15 17.84 2.52
N CYS A 146 11.71 18.37 1.44
CA CYS A 146 12.53 17.61 0.52
C CYS A 146 13.78 17.04 1.20
N ALA A 147 14.20 15.86 0.74
CA ALA A 147 15.51 15.34 1.12
C ALA A 147 16.62 16.16 0.45
N ARG A 148 17.66 16.49 1.21
CA ARG A 148 18.70 17.45 0.81
C ARG A 148 20.06 16.79 0.67
N SER A 149 20.80 17.25 -0.33
CA SER A 149 22.19 16.89 -0.56
C SER A 149 22.98 18.17 -0.81
N ASN A 150 23.97 18.46 0.02
CA ASN A 150 24.80 19.68 -0.06
C ASN A 150 23.96 20.99 0.00
N GLY A 151 22.93 21.01 0.84
CA GLY A 151 22.15 22.22 1.13
C GLY A 151 20.97 22.49 0.19
N SER A 152 20.85 21.80 -0.95
CA SER A 152 19.70 21.88 -1.86
C SER A 152 18.90 20.58 -1.87
N CYS A 153 17.63 20.65 -2.28
CA CYS A 153 16.82 19.45 -2.52
C CYS A 153 17.50 18.54 -3.55
N ALA A 154 17.38 17.23 -3.34
CA ALA A 154 17.85 16.23 -4.28
C ALA A 154 17.23 16.46 -5.66
N SER A 155 18.03 16.28 -6.73
CA SER A 155 17.52 16.46 -8.09
C SER A 155 16.52 15.35 -8.40
N PRO A 156 15.29 15.67 -8.84
CA PRO A 156 14.28 14.67 -9.14
C PRO A 156 14.60 13.89 -10.41
N ASN A 157 15.44 14.43 -11.28
CA ASN A 157 16.02 13.72 -12.42
C ASN A 157 17.41 14.29 -12.75
N PRO A 158 18.38 13.46 -13.15
CA PRO A 158 19.73 13.93 -13.48
C PRO A 158 19.82 14.83 -14.73
N LEU A 159 18.84 14.77 -15.62
CA LEU A 159 18.77 15.60 -16.84
C LEU A 159 18.06 16.93 -16.62
N LEU A 160 17.43 17.13 -15.46
CA LEU A 160 16.82 18.41 -15.14
C LEU A 160 17.88 19.44 -14.78
N PRO A 161 17.68 20.69 -15.20
CA PRO A 161 18.63 21.74 -14.92
C PRO A 161 18.70 22.00 -13.41
N ARG A 162 19.92 22.17 -12.89
CA ARG A 162 20.09 22.58 -11.47
C ARG A 162 19.75 24.05 -11.26
N ARG A 163 19.81 24.84 -12.34
CA ARG A 163 19.53 26.28 -12.38
C ARG A 163 18.77 26.59 -13.67
N GLY A 164 17.75 27.45 -13.62
CA GLY A 164 16.82 27.71 -14.72
C GLY A 164 17.40 28.21 -16.05
N ASP A 165 18.71 28.45 -16.13
CA ASP A 165 19.41 28.90 -17.34
C ASP A 165 20.17 27.78 -18.08
N GLU A 166 20.15 26.53 -17.58
CA GLU A 166 20.84 25.43 -18.25
C GLU A 166 20.12 25.02 -19.56
N PRO A 167 20.86 24.86 -20.67
CA PRO A 167 20.27 24.47 -21.95
C PRO A 167 19.58 23.10 -21.86
N ARG A 168 18.51 22.93 -22.65
CA ARG A 168 17.87 21.62 -22.83
C ARG A 168 18.93 20.55 -23.18
N PRO A 169 18.88 19.37 -22.56
CA PRO A 169 19.78 18.28 -22.89
C PRO A 169 19.59 17.85 -24.34
N ALA A 170 20.68 17.91 -25.12
CA ALA A 170 20.68 17.43 -26.49
C ALA A 170 20.74 15.90 -26.48
N PRO A 171 19.78 15.18 -27.09
CA PRO A 171 19.78 13.71 -27.05
C PRO A 171 21.10 13.09 -27.52
N GLN A 172 21.66 13.62 -28.62
CA GLN A 172 22.90 13.10 -29.24
C GLN A 172 24.14 13.23 -28.36
N THR A 173 24.12 14.11 -27.35
CA THR A 173 25.25 14.24 -26.40
C THR A 173 25.15 13.26 -25.24
N LEU A 174 23.98 12.65 -25.02
CA LEU A 174 23.74 11.70 -23.94
C LEU A 174 24.16 10.29 -24.38
N ARG A 175 24.89 9.60 -23.48
CA ARG A 175 25.18 8.17 -23.63
C ARG A 175 24.26 7.35 -22.75
N PHE A 176 23.76 6.23 -23.28
CA PHE A 176 22.87 5.31 -22.57
C PHE A 176 23.55 3.95 -22.40
N PRO A 177 23.44 3.29 -21.23
CA PRO A 177 22.63 3.65 -20.06
C PRO A 177 23.33 4.55 -19.04
N VAL A 178 24.62 4.87 -19.22
CA VAL A 178 25.39 5.71 -18.30
C VAL A 178 25.97 6.92 -19.04
N HIS A 179 25.73 8.11 -18.51
CA HIS A 179 26.29 9.37 -19.00
C HIS A 179 27.00 10.07 -17.83
N ASP A 180 28.28 10.39 -17.99
CA ASP A 180 29.10 11.08 -16.99
C ASP A 180 29.03 10.46 -15.57
N GLY A 181 29.02 9.13 -15.50
CA GLY A 181 28.94 8.37 -14.24
C GLY A 181 27.52 8.29 -13.65
N VAL A 182 26.52 8.85 -14.30
CA VAL A 182 25.11 8.82 -13.88
C VAL A 182 24.33 7.78 -14.69
N PHE A 183 23.59 6.92 -13.99
CA PHE A 183 22.74 5.90 -14.61
C PHE A 183 21.41 6.50 -15.10
N LEU A 184 21.25 6.63 -16.41
CA LEU A 184 20.05 7.13 -17.07
C LEU A 184 18.97 6.07 -17.24
N GLY A 185 19.28 4.78 -17.05
CA GLY A 185 18.30 3.69 -17.18
C GLY A 185 17.13 3.75 -16.19
N ALA A 186 17.30 4.43 -15.06
CA ALA A 186 16.22 4.70 -14.11
C ALA A 186 15.50 6.04 -14.37
N ALA A 187 16.07 6.90 -15.21
CA ALA A 187 15.60 8.26 -15.49
C ALA A 187 14.82 8.38 -16.80
N LEU A 188 15.20 7.61 -17.82
CA LEU A 188 14.60 7.60 -19.15
C LEU A 188 13.88 6.28 -19.42
N GLY A 189 12.76 6.34 -20.14
CA GLY A 189 11.98 5.18 -20.60
C GLY A 189 11.73 5.21 -22.10
N GLY A 190 11.64 4.02 -22.71
CA GLY A 190 11.43 3.89 -24.16
C GLY A 190 12.53 4.58 -24.97
N VAL A 191 13.79 4.31 -24.63
CA VAL A 191 14.97 4.96 -25.22
C VAL A 191 15.34 4.28 -26.53
N ASP A 192 15.47 5.06 -27.59
CA ASP A 192 16.07 4.62 -28.84
C ASP A 192 17.52 5.11 -28.91
N THR A 193 18.42 4.21 -29.29
CA THR A 193 19.87 4.47 -29.26
C THR A 193 20.54 4.05 -30.54
N ARG A 194 21.58 4.80 -30.93
CA ARG A 194 22.50 4.44 -32.02
C ARG A 194 23.92 4.55 -31.50
N ASP A 195 24.65 3.45 -31.56
CA ASP A 195 26.03 3.35 -31.07
C ASP A 195 26.20 3.83 -29.60
N GLY A 196 25.18 3.58 -28.78
CA GLY A 196 25.13 3.99 -27.37
C GLY A 196 24.78 5.45 -27.12
N GLN A 197 24.55 6.26 -28.17
CA GLN A 197 24.03 7.62 -28.04
C GLN A 197 22.50 7.63 -28.07
N VAL A 198 21.88 8.51 -27.29
CA VAL A 198 20.41 8.64 -27.27
C VAL A 198 19.94 9.37 -28.52
N LEU A 199 19.06 8.73 -29.29
CA LEU A 199 18.35 9.36 -30.40
C LEU A 199 17.05 9.99 -29.91
N SER A 200 16.27 9.23 -29.14
CA SER A 200 15.01 9.66 -28.56
C SER A 200 14.72 8.92 -27.26
N ALA A 201 13.86 9.49 -26.42
CA ALA A 201 13.35 8.83 -25.24
C ALA A 201 11.87 9.17 -25.06
N ARG A 202 11.01 8.16 -24.99
CA ARG A 202 9.55 8.38 -24.91
C ARG A 202 9.10 8.93 -23.57
N ALA A 203 9.81 8.59 -22.49
CA ALA A 203 9.41 8.94 -21.13
C ALA A 203 10.57 9.45 -20.27
N LEU A 204 10.26 10.35 -19.35
CA LEU A 204 11.15 10.86 -18.32
C LEU A 204 10.52 10.62 -16.95
N LYS A 205 11.28 9.99 -16.04
CA LYS A 205 10.85 9.75 -14.65
C LYS A 205 11.43 10.81 -13.73
N LEU A 206 10.56 11.51 -13.02
CA LEU A 206 10.89 12.51 -12.00
C LEU A 206 10.59 11.89 -10.63
N VAL A 207 11.55 11.92 -9.69
CA VAL A 207 11.38 11.34 -8.36
C VAL A 207 11.71 12.37 -7.27
N TYR A 208 10.68 12.87 -6.61
CA TYR A 208 10.75 13.87 -5.55
C TYR A 208 10.83 13.17 -4.20
N TYR A 209 12.02 13.15 -3.62
CA TYR A 209 12.25 12.55 -2.30
C TYR A 209 11.97 13.55 -1.18
N LEU A 210 11.29 13.07 -0.15
CA LEU A 210 11.02 13.77 1.09
C LEU A 210 11.83 13.15 2.23
N ARG A 211 11.99 13.92 3.29
CA ARG A 211 12.69 13.48 4.50
C ARG A 211 11.92 12.40 5.24
N GLU A 212 12.58 11.30 5.54
CA GLU A 212 12.06 10.22 6.39
C GLU A 212 12.74 10.24 7.78
N ASP A 213 13.74 11.10 7.98
CA ASP A 213 14.48 11.25 9.23
C ASP A 213 13.74 12.09 10.29
N GLY A 214 13.64 11.53 11.50
CA GLY A 214 13.18 12.26 12.69
C GLY A 214 11.68 12.67 12.67
N PRO A 215 11.31 13.78 13.33
CA PRO A 215 9.90 14.18 13.49
C PRO A 215 9.25 14.63 12.17
N GLU A 216 10.04 14.94 11.14
CA GLU A 216 9.55 15.38 9.83
C GLU A 216 8.92 14.24 9.01
N SER A 217 9.17 12.97 9.37
CA SER A 217 8.60 11.80 8.70
C SER A 217 7.07 11.84 8.63
N GLU A 218 6.40 12.23 9.71
CA GLU A 218 4.93 12.39 9.73
C GLU A 218 4.45 13.54 8.84
N HIS A 219 5.18 14.66 8.82
CA HIS A 219 4.88 15.79 7.95
C HIS A 219 5.07 15.42 6.46
N SER A 220 6.12 14.68 6.13
CA SER A 220 6.34 14.13 4.80
C SER A 220 5.20 13.20 4.37
N ARG A 221 4.74 12.31 5.26
CA ARG A 221 3.59 11.44 4.99
C ARG A 221 2.31 12.24 4.74
N GLN A 222 2.01 13.24 5.56
CA GLN A 222 0.85 14.11 5.37
C GLN A 222 0.94 14.89 4.05
N SER A 223 2.13 15.40 3.71
CA SER A 223 2.38 16.09 2.44
C SER A 223 2.12 15.17 1.24
N LEU A 224 2.57 13.91 1.28
CA LEU A 224 2.29 12.92 0.22
C LEU A 224 0.80 12.58 0.08
N GLN A 225 0.05 12.54 1.19
CA GLN A 225 -1.40 12.37 1.14
C GLN A 225 -2.08 13.58 0.47
N GLY A 226 -1.64 14.79 0.81
CA GLY A 226 -2.10 16.03 0.16
C GLY A 226 -1.75 16.07 -1.33
N PHE A 227 -0.52 15.67 -1.67
CA PHE A 227 -0.06 15.56 -3.06
C PHE A 227 -0.98 14.65 -3.88
N GLN A 228 -1.28 13.44 -3.41
CA GLN A 228 -2.15 12.51 -4.15
C GLN A 228 -3.57 13.03 -4.36
N ARG A 229 -4.13 13.78 -3.39
CA ARG A 229 -5.48 14.37 -3.51
C ARG A 229 -5.51 15.53 -4.52
N ASN A 230 -4.45 16.33 -4.57
CA ASN A 230 -4.44 17.59 -5.29
C ASN A 230 -3.69 17.54 -6.63
N ILE A 231 -2.87 16.52 -6.89
CA ILE A 231 -2.05 16.46 -8.10
C ILE A 231 -2.89 16.39 -9.37
N SER A 232 -4.04 15.70 -9.33
CA SER A 232 -4.93 15.62 -10.50
C SER A 232 -5.47 16.99 -10.91
N SER A 233 -5.83 17.85 -9.95
CA SER A 233 -6.29 19.21 -10.27
C SER A 233 -5.12 20.09 -10.74
N LYS A 234 -3.97 20.03 -10.05
CA LYS A 234 -2.75 20.74 -10.48
C LYS A 234 -2.35 20.39 -11.93
N LEU A 235 -2.38 19.10 -12.29
CA LEU A 235 -2.06 18.67 -13.66
C LEU A 235 -3.06 19.21 -14.69
N SER A 236 -4.35 19.31 -14.33
CA SER A 236 -5.37 19.88 -15.21
C SER A 236 -5.18 21.39 -15.44
N GLU A 237 -4.71 22.13 -14.43
CA GLU A 237 -4.44 23.58 -14.51
C GLU A 237 -3.19 23.91 -15.36
N LEU A 238 -2.24 22.98 -15.45
CA LEU A 238 -1.02 23.19 -16.24
C LEU A 238 -1.23 23.15 -17.76
N HIS A 239 -2.39 22.63 -18.23
CA HIS A 239 -2.73 22.53 -19.65
C HIS A 239 -1.60 21.95 -20.52
N LEU A 240 -1.02 20.84 -20.09
CA LEU A 240 0.06 20.13 -20.79
C LEU A 240 -0.50 19.47 -22.06
N ALA A 241 0.04 19.80 -23.23
CA ALA A 241 -0.43 19.28 -24.52
C ALA A 241 0.55 18.26 -25.11
N SER A 242 1.84 18.47 -24.90
CA SER A 242 2.95 17.71 -25.48
C SER A 242 3.38 16.53 -24.60
N ILE A 243 3.00 16.52 -23.32
CA ILE A 243 3.26 15.41 -22.41
C ILE A 243 1.99 14.89 -21.72
N GLN A 244 1.95 13.58 -21.50
CA GLN A 244 1.01 12.91 -20.59
C GLN A 244 1.74 12.55 -19.31
N VAL A 245 1.14 12.85 -18.17
CA VAL A 245 1.77 12.64 -16.86
C VAL A 245 1.02 11.57 -16.09
N THR A 246 1.76 10.55 -15.65
CA THR A 246 1.29 9.58 -14.66
C THR A 246 2.06 9.77 -13.36
N TYR A 247 1.47 9.43 -12.22
CA TYR A 247 2.08 9.64 -10.92
C TYR A 247 1.83 8.47 -9.99
N PHE A 248 2.75 8.27 -9.04
CA PHE A 248 2.59 7.35 -7.93
C PHE A 248 3.44 7.83 -6.75
N THR A 249 3.10 7.41 -5.54
CA THR A 249 3.88 7.74 -4.34
C THR A 249 4.20 6.48 -3.55
N SER A 250 5.14 6.61 -2.61
CA SER A 250 5.40 5.58 -1.59
C SER A 250 4.16 5.14 -0.81
N LEU A 251 3.12 5.98 -0.70
CA LEU A 251 1.86 5.66 -0.02
C LEU A 251 0.80 5.03 -0.93
N SER A 252 0.93 5.13 -2.26
CA SER A 252 -0.14 4.76 -3.19
C SER A 252 -0.48 3.28 -3.11
N ARG A 253 0.51 2.39 -2.97
CA ARG A 253 0.26 0.94 -2.81
C ARG A 253 -0.61 0.64 -1.59
N GLN A 254 -0.32 1.29 -0.46
CA GLN A 254 -1.08 1.14 0.78
C GLN A 254 -2.52 1.62 0.62
N GLN A 255 -2.69 2.80 0.02
CA GLN A 255 -3.99 3.43 -0.12
C GLN A 255 -4.90 2.71 -1.11
N GLU A 256 -4.37 2.24 -2.23
CA GLU A 256 -5.12 1.44 -3.21
C GLU A 256 -5.61 0.11 -2.58
N PHE A 257 -4.76 -0.53 -1.78
CA PHE A 257 -5.14 -1.77 -1.08
C PHE A 257 -6.27 -1.53 -0.05
N GLU A 258 -6.16 -0.47 0.75
CA GLU A 258 -7.20 -0.08 1.70
C GLU A 258 -8.50 0.35 1.00
N GLY A 259 -8.39 1.08 -0.11
CA GLY A 259 -9.52 1.52 -0.93
C GLY A 259 -10.30 0.33 -1.49
N ASN A 260 -9.59 -0.66 -2.03
CA ASN A 260 -10.20 -1.89 -2.52
C ASN A 260 -10.90 -2.68 -1.40
N THR A 261 -10.34 -2.72 -0.19
CA THR A 261 -10.99 -3.40 0.94
C THR A 261 -12.32 -2.71 1.32
N LYS A 262 -12.35 -1.37 1.31
CA LYS A 262 -13.56 -0.59 1.64
C LYS A 262 -14.67 -0.76 0.61
N SER A 263 -14.35 -0.93 -0.67
CA SER A 263 -15.36 -1.10 -1.73
C SER A 263 -16.12 -2.42 -1.63
N VAL A 264 -15.54 -3.45 -0.99
CA VAL A 264 -16.15 -4.79 -0.87
C VAL A 264 -17.10 -4.91 0.33
N ILE A 265 -16.96 -4.07 1.37
CA ILE A 265 -17.84 -4.04 2.56
C ILE A 265 -19.34 -4.05 2.20
N PRO A 266 -19.87 -3.19 1.30
CA PRO A 266 -21.29 -3.21 0.96
C PRO A 266 -21.75 -4.52 0.33
N LEU A 267 -20.90 -5.21 -0.44
CA LEU A 267 -21.23 -6.48 -1.08
C LEU A 267 -21.42 -7.58 -0.03
N PHE A 268 -20.58 -7.62 1.01
CA PHE A 268 -20.76 -8.53 2.14
C PHE A 268 -22.06 -8.25 2.89
N SER A 269 -22.36 -6.97 3.15
CA SER A 269 -23.61 -6.57 3.83
C SER A 269 -24.86 -7.04 3.08
N ILE A 270 -24.90 -6.87 1.75
CA ILE A 270 -26.01 -7.37 0.92
C ILE A 270 -26.10 -8.89 0.99
N THR A 271 -24.96 -9.59 0.92
CA THR A 271 -24.92 -11.05 1.00
C THR A 271 -25.48 -11.56 2.33
N TYR A 272 -25.10 -10.95 3.45
CA TYR A 272 -25.66 -11.28 4.76
C TYR A 272 -27.17 -10.99 4.83
N PHE A 273 -27.62 -9.86 4.29
CA PHE A 273 -29.04 -9.54 4.26
C PHE A 273 -29.86 -10.57 3.47
N LEU A 274 -29.40 -10.96 2.29
CA LEU A 274 -30.07 -11.96 1.44
C LEU A 274 -30.10 -13.34 2.09
N THR A 275 -28.99 -13.78 2.69
CA THR A 275 -28.92 -15.09 3.36
C THR A 275 -29.81 -15.16 4.60
N ILE A 276 -29.84 -14.10 5.42
CA ILE A 276 -30.75 -14.01 6.58
C ILE A 276 -32.21 -14.00 6.12
N THR A 277 -32.54 -13.19 5.11
CA THR A 277 -33.90 -13.12 4.56
C THR A 277 -34.35 -14.47 4.00
N PHE A 278 -33.48 -15.15 3.24
CA PHE A 278 -33.76 -16.47 2.72
C PHE A 278 -34.00 -17.50 3.83
N ALA A 279 -33.19 -17.48 4.90
CA ALA A 279 -33.38 -18.36 6.05
C ALA A 279 -34.73 -18.10 6.75
N ILE A 280 -35.09 -16.83 6.98
CA ILE A 280 -36.38 -16.45 7.58
C ILE A 280 -37.55 -16.93 6.71
N VAL A 281 -37.52 -16.65 5.40
CA VAL A 281 -38.59 -17.06 4.47
C VAL A 281 -38.70 -18.58 4.36
N SER A 282 -37.58 -19.30 4.43
CA SER A 282 -37.57 -20.77 4.40
C SER A 282 -38.22 -21.38 5.64
N CYS A 283 -38.09 -20.74 6.82
CA CYS A 283 -38.70 -21.19 8.07
C CYS A 283 -40.15 -20.73 8.27
N LEU A 284 -40.64 -19.79 7.45
CA LEU A 284 -42.03 -19.30 7.47
C LEU A 284 -42.98 -20.16 6.61
N ARG A 285 -42.45 -21.14 5.87
CA ARG A 285 -43.22 -22.17 5.17
C ARG A 285 -43.31 -23.44 6.02
#